data_AF-A0AAI8QSK6-F1
#
_entry.id   AF-A0AAI8QSK6-F1
#
_cell.length_a   1.000
_cell.length_b   1.000
_cell.length_c   1.000
_cell.angle_alpha   90.00
_cell.angle_beta   90.00
_cell.angle_gamma   90.00
#
_symmetry.space_group_name_H-M   'P 1'
#
loop_
_entity.id
_entity.type
_entity.pdbx_description
1 polymer ?
#
loop_
_entity_poly.entity_id
_entity_poly.type
_entity_poly.pdbx_seq_one_letter_code
_entity_poly.pdbx_strand_id
1 'polypeptide(L)'
;MKQMTLIEMDGFLKGKCIPCDLKVNETNAEYLVRKFAEAEAKISALSEDQQKAIESIKQADSAVKLAHEKFSALAAENELARKAVQALCDVVGDNTEVIAEVVGRDGVLVILEAMKATGNMPATDAFLAEIRAEARNEGINYTASRLAAAFNHGFINKSLREVFDVTRMILSAKEELANESHPIDGLSGEYAEKSLEEWAERLRKGGNQ
;
A
#
# COMPACT_ATOMS: atom_id res chain seq x y z
N MET A 1 -10.55 -32.59 -21.86
CA MET A 1 -10.16 -33.65 -22.83
C MET A 1 -9.96 -34.93 -22.05
N LYS A 2 -10.53 -36.05 -22.50
CA LYS A 2 -10.25 -37.38 -21.91
C LYS A 2 -8.79 -37.72 -22.22
N GLN A 3 -7.99 -38.05 -21.21
CA GLN A 3 -6.62 -38.56 -21.44
C GLN A 3 -6.70 -39.96 -22.04
N MET A 4 -5.84 -40.23 -23.02
CA MET A 4 -5.71 -41.54 -23.62
C MET A 4 -5.17 -42.53 -22.58
N THR A 5 -5.83 -43.67 -22.43
CA THR A 5 -5.35 -44.76 -21.56
C THR A 5 -4.12 -45.42 -22.15
N LEU A 6 -3.34 -46.14 -21.33
CA LEU A 6 -2.17 -46.89 -21.82
C LEU A 6 -2.53 -47.91 -22.91
N ILE A 7 -3.70 -48.54 -22.82
CA ILE A 7 -4.19 -49.51 -23.82
C ILE A 7 -4.54 -48.80 -25.14
N GLU A 8 -5.21 -47.65 -25.08
CA GLU A 8 -5.50 -46.84 -26.27
C GLU A 8 -4.21 -46.31 -26.92
N MET A 9 -3.22 -45.92 -26.13
CA MET A 9 -1.91 -45.46 -26.61
C MET A 9 -1.12 -46.58 -27.30
N ASP A 10 -1.07 -47.77 -26.71
CA ASP A 10 -0.44 -48.94 -27.33
C ASP A 10 -1.13 -49.33 -28.65
N GLY A 11 -2.47 -49.26 -28.68
CA GLY A 11 -3.26 -49.45 -29.89
C GLY A 11 -2.90 -48.44 -30.97
N PHE A 12 -2.77 -47.15 -30.62
CA PHE A 12 -2.44 -46.09 -31.58
C PHE A 12 -1.02 -46.26 -32.13
N LEU A 13 -0.05 -46.51 -31.26
CA LEU A 13 1.35 -46.69 -31.64
C LEU A 13 1.56 -47.94 -32.52
N LYS A 14 0.73 -48.97 -32.35
CA LYS A 14 0.72 -50.17 -33.21
C LYS A 14 -0.17 -50.03 -34.46
N GLY A 15 -0.80 -48.87 -34.69
CA GLY A 15 -1.68 -48.63 -35.83
C GLY A 15 -3.03 -49.35 -35.78
N LYS A 16 -3.45 -49.81 -34.59
CA LYS A 16 -4.71 -50.55 -34.37
C LYS A 16 -5.90 -49.64 -34.06
N CYS A 17 -5.68 -48.37 -33.72
CA CYS A 17 -6.73 -47.38 -33.49
C CYS A 17 -6.28 -45.97 -33.91
N ILE A 18 -7.24 -45.06 -34.10
CA ILE A 18 -7.02 -43.68 -34.53
C ILE A 18 -7.55 -42.72 -33.44
N PRO A 19 -6.77 -41.70 -33.02
CA PRO A 19 -7.23 -40.72 -32.06
C PRO A 19 -8.40 -39.89 -32.61
N CYS A 20 -9.41 -39.62 -31.77
CA CYS A 20 -10.62 -38.91 -32.19
C CYS A 20 -10.34 -37.45 -32.63
N ASP A 21 -9.27 -36.84 -32.13
CA ASP A 21 -8.85 -35.48 -32.44
C ASP A 21 -7.65 -35.40 -33.41
N LEU A 22 -7.43 -36.46 -34.19
CA LEU A 22 -6.55 -36.45 -35.35
C LEU A 22 -7.16 -35.57 -36.45
N LYS A 23 -6.39 -34.62 -36.98
CA LYS A 23 -6.88 -33.72 -38.03
C LYS A 23 -6.88 -34.41 -39.40
N VAL A 24 -7.74 -33.93 -40.31
CA VAL A 24 -7.73 -34.39 -41.70
C VAL A 24 -6.38 -34.09 -42.33
N ASN A 25 -5.78 -35.09 -42.98
CA ASN A 25 -4.44 -35.05 -43.58
C ASN A 25 -3.26 -34.88 -42.59
N GLU A 26 -3.48 -35.10 -41.29
CA GLU A 26 -2.41 -35.14 -40.28
C GLU A 26 -1.87 -36.58 -40.17
N THR A 27 -0.57 -36.75 -40.31
CA THR A 27 0.11 -38.04 -40.05
C THR A 27 0.19 -38.32 -38.55
N ASN A 28 0.36 -39.59 -38.17
CA ASN A 28 0.55 -39.96 -36.76
C ASN A 28 1.76 -39.26 -36.11
N ALA A 29 2.83 -39.02 -36.88
CA ALA A 29 4.00 -38.30 -36.41
C ALA A 29 3.68 -36.81 -36.14
N GLU A 30 2.99 -36.14 -37.07
CA GLU A 30 2.56 -34.74 -36.88
C GLU A 30 1.59 -34.60 -35.70
N TYR A 31 0.67 -35.56 -35.53
CA TYR A 31 -0.22 -35.61 -34.37
C TYR A 31 0.54 -35.68 -33.05
N LEU A 32 1.52 -36.60 -32.95
CA LEU A 32 2.34 -36.75 -31.76
C LEU A 32 3.16 -35.48 -31.48
N VAL A 33 3.81 -34.91 -32.49
CA VAL A 33 4.56 -33.66 -32.37
C VAL A 33 3.66 -32.54 -31.86
N ARG A 34 2.45 -32.39 -32.41
CA ARG A 34 1.47 -31.41 -31.93
C ARG A 34 1.07 -31.65 -30.48
N LYS A 35 0.82 -32.90 -30.08
CA LYS A 35 0.43 -33.24 -28.70
C LYS A 35 1.55 -33.01 -27.70
N PHE A 36 2.80 -33.30 -28.06
CA PHE A 36 3.95 -32.98 -27.23
C PHE A 36 4.14 -31.46 -27.13
N ALA A 37 4.04 -30.71 -28.24
CA ALA A 37 4.10 -29.25 -28.20
C ALA A 37 2.97 -28.62 -27.35
N GLU A 38 1.73 -29.13 -27.46
CA GLU A 38 0.61 -28.71 -26.61
C GLU A 38 0.88 -29.01 -25.11
N ALA A 39 1.53 -30.13 -24.80
CA ALA A 39 1.90 -30.49 -23.44
C ALA A 39 3.06 -29.64 -22.90
N GLU A 40 4.12 -29.43 -23.69
CA GLU A 40 5.25 -28.57 -23.37
C GLU A 40 4.82 -27.12 -23.14
N ALA A 41 3.92 -26.59 -23.99
CA ALA A 41 3.34 -25.27 -23.80
C ALA A 41 2.56 -25.15 -22.49
N LYS A 42 1.75 -26.17 -22.14
CA LYS A 42 1.03 -26.21 -20.86
C LYS A 42 1.96 -26.30 -19.65
N ILE A 43 3.03 -27.10 -19.74
CA ILE A 43 4.04 -27.22 -18.68
C ILE A 43 4.76 -25.88 -18.49
N SER A 44 5.13 -25.21 -19.59
CA SER A 44 5.79 -23.90 -19.55
C SER A 44 4.90 -22.84 -18.91
N ALA A 45 3.63 -22.75 -19.34
CA ALA A 45 2.66 -21.84 -18.75
C ALA A 45 2.44 -22.12 -17.25
N LEU A 46 2.30 -23.39 -16.86
CA LEU A 46 2.14 -23.77 -15.45
C LEU A 46 3.39 -23.42 -14.63
N SER A 47 4.59 -23.60 -15.19
CA SER A 47 5.84 -23.22 -14.53
C SER A 47 5.93 -21.71 -14.31
N GLU A 48 5.53 -20.90 -15.29
CA GLU A 48 5.49 -19.44 -15.15
C GLU A 48 4.49 -19.01 -14.08
N ASP A 49 3.29 -19.60 -14.06
CA ASP A 49 2.27 -19.30 -13.06
C ASP A 49 2.69 -19.75 -11.66
N GLN A 50 3.36 -20.91 -11.54
CA GLN A 50 3.95 -21.37 -10.28
C GLN A 50 5.05 -20.41 -9.80
N GLN A 51 5.89 -19.91 -10.70
CA GLN A 51 6.92 -18.94 -10.34
C GLN A 51 6.30 -17.63 -9.82
N LYS A 52 5.29 -17.10 -10.51
CA LYS A 52 4.53 -15.91 -10.04
C LYS A 52 3.87 -16.14 -8.70
N ALA A 53 3.29 -17.32 -8.48
CA ALA A 53 2.66 -17.68 -7.21
C ALA A 53 3.70 -17.74 -6.08
N ILE A 54 4.87 -18.33 -6.32
CA ILE A 54 5.97 -18.37 -5.34
C ILE A 54 6.43 -16.95 -4.98
N GLU A 55 6.58 -16.07 -5.96
CA GLU A 55 6.96 -14.67 -5.73
C GLU A 55 5.90 -13.91 -4.92
N SER A 56 4.62 -14.09 -5.25
CA SER A 56 3.51 -13.50 -4.48
C SER A 56 3.48 -14.00 -3.04
N ILE A 57 3.69 -15.30 -2.81
CA ILE A 57 3.75 -15.88 -1.45
C ILE A 57 4.93 -15.29 -0.66
N LYS A 58 6.11 -15.15 -1.28
CA LYS A 58 7.27 -14.54 -0.62
C LYS A 58 7.02 -13.08 -0.22
N GLN A 59 6.35 -12.32 -1.08
CA GLN A 59 5.97 -10.94 -0.77
C GLN A 59 4.96 -10.88 0.38
N ALA A 60 3.95 -11.75 0.37
CA ALA A 60 2.97 -11.84 1.44
C ALA A 60 3.61 -12.23 2.79
N ASP A 61 4.51 -13.21 2.80
CA ASP A 61 5.24 -13.62 4.00
C ASP A 61 6.09 -12.48 4.58
N SER A 62 6.79 -11.74 3.72
CA SER A 62 7.56 -10.55 4.11
C SER A 62 6.67 -9.46 4.72
N ALA A 63 5.49 -9.23 4.13
CA ALA A 63 4.52 -8.26 4.64
C ALA A 63 3.94 -8.67 6.00
N VAL A 64 3.58 -9.96 6.16
CA VAL A 64 3.07 -10.50 7.44
C VAL A 64 4.13 -10.38 8.53
N LYS A 65 5.39 -10.71 8.22
CA LYS A 65 6.49 -10.57 9.17
C LYS A 65 6.68 -9.13 9.64
N LEU A 66 6.72 -8.17 8.71
CA LEU A 66 6.82 -6.75 9.03
C LEU A 66 5.65 -6.26 9.88
N ALA A 67 4.42 -6.66 9.54
CA ALA A 67 3.23 -6.32 10.31
C ALA A 67 3.31 -6.89 11.74
N HIS A 68 3.75 -8.14 11.89
CA HIS A 68 3.92 -8.77 13.20
C HIS A 68 4.95 -8.05 14.07
N GLU A 69 6.08 -7.63 13.49
CA GLU A 69 7.11 -6.84 14.19
C GLU A 69 6.56 -5.50 14.68
N LYS A 70 5.83 -4.77 13.82
CA LYS A 70 5.18 -3.49 14.18
C LYS A 70 4.14 -3.65 15.28
N PHE A 71 3.25 -4.63 15.17
CA PHE A 71 2.23 -4.89 16.18
C PHE A 71 2.82 -5.34 17.50
N SER A 72 3.91 -6.11 17.48
CA SER A 72 4.62 -6.50 18.70
C SER A 72 5.22 -5.29 19.41
N ALA A 73 5.80 -4.34 18.66
CA ALA A 73 6.30 -3.08 19.22
C ALA A 73 5.18 -2.23 19.84
N LEU A 74 4.06 -2.06 19.13
CA LEU A 74 2.88 -1.34 19.66
C LEU A 74 2.27 -2.04 20.88
N ALA A 75 2.22 -3.37 20.91
CA ALA A 75 1.72 -4.11 22.06
C ALA A 75 2.61 -3.95 23.29
N ALA A 76 3.93 -3.97 23.11
CA ALA A 76 4.89 -3.71 24.19
C ALA A 76 4.77 -2.29 24.73
N GLU A 77 4.65 -1.29 23.85
CA GLU A 77 4.41 0.10 24.22
C GLU A 77 3.09 0.30 24.97
N ASN A 78 2.00 -0.32 24.50
CA ASN A 78 0.69 -0.28 25.17
C ASN A 78 0.72 -0.90 26.57
N GLU A 79 1.46 -2.00 26.76
CA GLU A 79 1.60 -2.61 28.09
C GLU A 79 2.39 -1.71 29.05
N LEU A 80 3.40 -0.97 28.57
CA LEU A 80 4.10 0.03 29.35
C LEU A 80 3.19 1.21 29.72
N ALA A 81 2.42 1.73 28.77
CA ALA A 81 1.45 2.80 29.01
C ALA A 81 0.39 2.37 30.05
N ARG A 82 -0.13 1.14 29.93
CA ARG A 82 -1.10 0.58 30.88
C ARG A 82 -0.50 0.48 32.28
N LYS A 83 0.75 0.02 32.42
CA LYS A 83 1.45 -0.04 33.72
C LYS A 83 1.65 1.35 34.32
N ALA A 84 2.01 2.34 33.51
CA ALA A 84 2.14 3.72 33.98
C ALA A 84 0.82 4.30 34.50
N VAL A 85 -0.29 4.06 33.79
CA VAL A 85 -1.64 4.45 34.25
C VAL A 85 -2.02 3.72 35.54
N GLN A 86 -1.73 2.42 35.65
CA GLN A 86 -2.02 1.67 36.88
C GLN A 86 -1.27 2.24 38.08
N ALA A 87 0.03 2.52 37.93
CA ALA A 87 0.83 3.12 38.99
C ALA A 87 0.29 4.50 39.42
N LEU A 88 -0.20 5.32 38.47
CA LEU A 88 -0.89 6.58 38.78
C LEU A 88 -2.18 6.34 39.57
N CYS A 89 -3.03 5.41 39.12
CA CYS A 89 -4.29 5.07 39.79
C CYS A 89 -4.07 4.58 41.23
N ASP A 90 -3.07 3.71 41.44
CA ASP A 90 -2.74 3.17 42.77
C ASP A 90 -2.31 4.32 43.72
N VAL A 91 -1.41 5.19 43.26
CA VAL A 91 -0.94 6.36 44.04
C VAL A 91 -2.06 7.36 44.33
N VAL A 92 -2.94 7.63 43.37
CA VAL A 92 -4.07 8.55 43.57
C VAL A 92 -5.10 7.94 44.52
N GLY A 93 -5.40 6.65 44.37
CA GLY A 93 -6.32 5.91 45.23
C GLY A 93 -5.87 5.88 46.69
N ASP A 94 -4.62 5.48 46.91
CA ASP A 94 -4.02 5.37 48.26
C ASP A 94 -3.91 6.73 48.97
N ASN A 95 -3.85 7.82 48.21
CA ASN A 95 -3.75 9.17 48.78
C ASN A 95 -5.07 9.95 48.76
N THR A 96 -6.23 9.35 48.49
CA THR A 96 -7.50 10.09 48.37
C THR A 96 -7.88 10.89 49.63
N GLU A 97 -7.52 10.41 50.83
CA GLU A 97 -7.74 11.15 52.10
C GLU A 97 -6.57 12.09 52.48
N VAL A 98 -5.41 11.96 51.81
CA VAL A 98 -4.13 12.56 52.18
C VAL A 98 -3.66 13.62 51.16
N ILE A 99 -4.04 13.51 49.87
CA ILE A 99 -3.78 14.47 48.78
C ILE A 99 -4.33 15.87 49.08
N ALA A 100 -5.44 15.96 49.83
CA ALA A 100 -6.03 17.25 50.19
C ALA A 100 -5.17 18.06 51.17
N GLU A 101 -4.29 17.43 51.97
CA GLU A 101 -3.47 18.13 52.98
C GLU A 101 -1.94 17.85 52.92
N VAL A 102 -1.44 16.78 52.28
CA VAL A 102 -0.11 16.20 52.63
C VAL A 102 0.89 15.99 51.48
N VAL A 103 0.49 15.71 50.23
CA VAL A 103 1.42 15.14 49.21
C VAL A 103 2.71 15.94 48.97
N GLY A 104 2.69 17.26 49.15
CA GLY A 104 3.89 18.08 48.98
C GLY A 104 4.46 18.03 47.56
N ARG A 105 5.35 18.96 47.22
CA ARG A 105 5.86 19.11 45.84
C ARG A 105 6.59 17.87 45.30
N ASP A 106 7.24 17.10 46.18
CA ASP A 106 8.10 15.98 45.76
C ASP A 106 7.29 14.78 45.27
N GLY A 107 6.13 14.47 45.88
CA GLY A 107 5.25 13.40 45.39
C GLY A 107 4.65 13.72 44.02
N VAL A 108 4.31 14.99 43.77
CA VAL A 108 3.86 15.48 42.45
C VAL A 108 4.98 15.41 41.41
N LEU A 109 6.23 15.66 41.81
CA LEU A 109 7.38 15.64 40.90
C LEU A 109 7.66 14.22 40.36
N VAL A 110 7.60 13.20 41.24
CA VAL A 110 7.78 11.80 40.85
C VAL A 110 6.69 11.35 39.87
N ILE A 111 5.44 11.78 40.09
CA ILE A 111 4.31 11.52 39.17
C ILE A 111 4.55 12.21 37.82
N LEU A 112 4.96 13.48 37.81
CA LEU A 112 5.30 14.22 36.59
C LEU A 112 6.47 13.59 35.83
N GLU A 113 7.44 13.01 36.53
CA GLU A 113 8.62 12.36 35.95
C GLU A 113 8.25 11.00 35.33
N ALA A 114 7.39 10.21 35.99
CA ALA A 114 6.80 8.99 35.43
C ALA A 114 5.88 9.29 34.23
N MET A 115 5.08 10.35 34.28
CA MET A 115 4.26 10.82 33.15
C MET A 115 5.13 11.31 31.98
N LYS A 116 6.25 11.99 32.25
CA LYS A 116 7.25 12.35 31.21
C LYS A 116 7.86 11.12 30.55
N ALA A 117 8.13 10.06 31.30
CA ALA A 117 8.55 8.77 30.76
C ALA A 117 7.45 8.06 29.94
N THR A 118 6.17 8.37 30.19
CA THR A 118 5.01 7.85 29.42
C THR A 118 4.77 8.63 28.12
N GLY A 119 5.27 9.87 28.02
CA GLY A 119 5.04 10.77 26.88
C GLY A 119 5.87 10.45 25.62
N ASN A 120 6.72 9.43 25.64
CA ASN A 120 7.47 8.99 24.47
C ASN A 120 6.90 7.66 23.99
N MET A 121 6.03 7.71 22.97
CA MET A 121 5.39 6.55 22.35
C MET A 121 5.98 6.35 20.94
N PRO A 122 7.27 5.99 20.81
CA PRO A 122 7.98 5.95 19.53
C PRO A 122 7.38 4.97 18.53
N ALA A 123 6.78 3.86 18.97
CA ALA A 123 6.12 2.91 18.08
C ALA A 123 4.82 3.51 17.52
N THR A 124 4.03 4.19 18.36
CA THR A 124 2.85 4.94 17.93
C THR A 124 3.22 6.10 17.00
N ASP A 125 4.26 6.88 17.34
CA ASP A 125 4.72 7.98 16.51
C ASP A 125 5.21 7.52 15.15
N ALA A 126 5.98 6.41 15.10
CA ALA A 126 6.42 5.80 13.85
C ALA A 126 5.23 5.30 13.01
N PHE A 127 4.25 4.64 13.64
CA PHE A 127 3.04 4.18 12.96
C PHE A 127 2.22 5.33 12.39
N LEU A 128 2.02 6.41 13.16
CA LEU A 128 1.32 7.60 12.68
C LEU A 128 2.09 8.34 11.59
N ALA A 129 3.42 8.37 11.66
CA ALA A 129 4.25 8.94 10.60
C ALA A 129 4.12 8.16 9.29
N GLU A 130 4.08 6.83 9.35
CA GLU A 130 3.84 5.96 8.20
C GLU A 130 2.47 6.21 7.57
N ILE A 131 1.40 6.21 8.37
CA ILE A 131 0.04 6.51 7.88
C ILE A 131 -0.01 7.90 7.23
N ARG A 132 0.61 8.90 7.85
CA ARG A 132 0.67 10.25 7.26
C ARG A 132 1.43 10.26 5.94
N ALA A 133 2.53 9.50 5.82
CA ALA A 133 3.29 9.38 4.58
C ALA A 133 2.46 8.70 3.48
N GLU A 134 1.74 7.63 3.83
CA GLU A 134 0.81 6.93 2.92
C GLU A 134 -0.31 7.87 2.44
N ALA A 135 -1.00 8.54 3.36
CA ALA A 135 -2.06 9.49 3.03
C ALA A 135 -1.57 10.64 2.13
N ARG A 136 -0.35 11.14 2.34
CA ARG A 136 0.27 12.15 1.47
C ARG A 136 0.50 11.59 0.06
N ASN A 137 1.03 10.37 -0.04
CA ASN A 137 1.26 9.71 -1.33
C ASN A 137 -0.05 9.45 -2.09
N GLU A 138 -1.12 9.05 -1.39
CA GLU A 138 -2.45 8.91 -1.95
C GLU A 138 -3.02 10.24 -2.44
N GLY A 139 -2.90 11.31 -1.65
CA GLY A 139 -3.34 12.65 -2.06
C GLY A 139 -2.61 13.17 -3.32
N ILE A 140 -1.31 12.91 -3.42
CA ILE A 140 -0.51 13.23 -4.61
C ILE A 140 -1.00 12.44 -5.83
N ASN A 141 -1.19 11.13 -5.67
CA ASN A 141 -1.71 10.26 -6.73
C ASN A 141 -3.09 10.72 -7.20
N TYR A 142 -3.97 11.05 -6.25
CA TYR A 142 -5.30 11.53 -6.53
C TYR A 142 -5.25 12.81 -7.37
N THR A 143 -4.43 13.78 -6.97
CA THR A 143 -4.28 15.05 -7.67
C THR A 143 -3.75 14.85 -9.09
N ALA A 144 -2.68 14.06 -9.26
CA ALA A 144 -2.12 13.73 -10.57
C ALA A 144 -3.16 13.04 -11.48
N SER A 145 -3.93 12.11 -10.91
CA SER A 145 -4.98 11.37 -11.63
C SER A 145 -6.12 12.29 -12.07
N ARG A 146 -6.56 13.21 -11.21
CA ARG A 146 -7.60 14.20 -11.52
C ARG A 146 -7.15 15.16 -12.62
N LEU A 147 -5.89 15.60 -12.60
CA LEU A 147 -5.32 16.41 -13.67
C LEU A 147 -5.31 15.67 -15.02
N ALA A 148 -4.81 14.43 -15.02
CA ALA A 148 -4.78 13.61 -16.22
C ALA A 148 -6.19 13.33 -16.78
N ALA A 149 -7.15 13.05 -15.90
CA ALA A 149 -8.55 12.87 -16.29
C ALA A 149 -9.16 14.15 -16.89
N ALA A 150 -8.90 15.31 -16.28
CA ALA A 150 -9.40 16.59 -16.78
C ALA A 150 -8.88 16.89 -18.20
N PHE A 151 -7.63 16.57 -18.49
CA PHE A 151 -7.08 16.66 -19.85
C PHE A 151 -7.74 15.67 -20.82
N ASN A 152 -7.84 14.38 -20.45
CA ASN A 152 -8.43 13.36 -21.32
C ASN A 152 -9.91 13.61 -21.64
N HIS A 153 -10.63 14.31 -20.76
CA HIS A 153 -12.02 14.71 -20.98
C HIS A 153 -12.19 16.09 -21.62
N GLY A 154 -11.09 16.76 -22.02
CA GLY A 154 -11.13 18.02 -22.76
C GLY A 154 -11.40 19.27 -21.91
N PHE A 155 -11.33 19.19 -20.58
CA PHE A 155 -11.47 20.36 -19.70
C PHE A 155 -10.23 21.26 -19.68
N ILE A 156 -9.08 20.73 -20.13
CA ILE A 156 -7.80 21.45 -20.16
C ILE A 156 -7.37 21.61 -21.61
N ASN A 157 -7.35 22.86 -22.09
CA ASN A 157 -6.87 23.21 -23.42
C ASN A 157 -5.36 23.52 -23.42
N LYS A 158 -4.54 22.49 -23.20
CA LYS A 158 -3.07 22.54 -23.19
C LYS A 158 -2.49 21.41 -24.03
N SER A 159 -1.20 21.50 -24.38
CA SER A 159 -0.55 20.40 -25.11
C SER A 159 -0.34 19.18 -24.21
N LEU A 160 -0.30 17.98 -24.81
CA LEU A 160 0.03 16.74 -24.10
C LEU A 160 1.35 16.86 -23.33
N ARG A 161 2.33 17.57 -23.89
CA ARG A 161 3.64 17.77 -23.27
C ARG A 161 3.54 18.60 -22.00
N GLU A 162 2.82 19.72 -22.03
CA GLU A 162 2.62 20.55 -20.84
C GLU A 162 1.90 19.77 -19.73
N VAL A 163 0.81 19.05 -20.06
CA VAL A 163 0.08 18.27 -19.07
C VAL A 163 0.94 17.14 -18.51
N PHE A 164 1.70 16.45 -19.37
CA PHE A 164 2.64 15.41 -18.94
C PHE A 164 3.71 15.93 -17.99
N ASP A 165 4.29 17.10 -18.27
CA ASP A 165 5.28 17.73 -17.40
C ASP A 165 4.67 18.12 -16.04
N VAL A 166 3.46 18.70 -16.01
CA VAL A 166 2.76 19.05 -14.75
C VAL A 166 2.34 17.81 -13.96
N THR A 167 1.79 16.78 -14.61
CA THR A 167 1.45 15.51 -13.96
C THR A 167 2.69 14.86 -13.35
N ARG A 168 3.82 14.88 -14.07
CA ARG A 168 5.09 14.35 -13.54
C ARG A 168 5.59 15.17 -12.36
N MET A 169 5.52 16.50 -12.44
CA MET A 169 5.87 17.41 -11.34
C MET A 169 5.02 17.14 -10.09
N ILE A 170 3.73 16.88 -10.22
CA ILE A 170 2.88 16.49 -9.07
C ILE A 170 3.36 15.16 -8.49
N LEU A 171 3.66 14.17 -9.34
CA LEU A 171 4.11 12.85 -8.86
C LEU A 171 5.51 12.90 -8.22
N SER A 172 6.41 13.79 -8.64
CA SER A 172 7.74 13.94 -8.01
C SER A 172 7.67 14.50 -6.59
N ALA A 173 6.57 15.14 -6.21
CA ALA A 173 6.35 15.61 -4.84
C ALA A 173 6.42 14.47 -3.79
N LYS A 174 6.24 13.20 -4.21
CA LYS A 174 6.44 12.05 -3.30
C LYS A 174 7.89 11.92 -2.84
N GLU A 175 8.84 12.14 -3.74
CA GLU A 175 10.27 12.09 -3.45
C GLU A 175 10.68 13.30 -2.60
N GLU A 176 10.10 14.47 -2.87
CA GLU A 176 10.32 15.68 -2.07
C GLU A 176 9.83 15.48 -0.62
N LEU A 177 8.59 15.01 -0.42
CA LEU A 177 8.03 14.76 0.91
C LEU A 177 8.72 13.61 1.66
N ALA A 178 9.34 12.65 0.97
CA ALA A 178 10.13 11.60 1.61
C ALA A 178 11.47 12.12 2.14
N ASN A 179 12.01 13.19 1.54
CA ASN A 179 13.33 13.75 1.87
C ASN A 179 13.26 15.01 2.75
N GLU A 180 12.08 15.62 2.90
CA GLU A 180 11.89 16.83 3.70
C GLU A 180 11.32 16.55 5.10
N SER A 181 12.07 16.98 6.11
CA SER A 181 11.72 16.78 7.52
C SER A 181 10.56 17.69 8.01
N HIS A 182 10.15 18.70 7.25
CA HIS A 182 9.08 19.64 7.64
C HIS A 182 8.03 19.72 6.53
N PRO A 183 6.72 19.77 6.87
CA PRO A 183 5.68 19.86 5.85
C PRO A 183 5.83 21.18 5.09
N ILE A 184 6.03 21.10 3.77
CA ILE A 184 5.92 22.25 2.88
C ILE A 184 4.50 22.82 3.01
N ASP A 185 4.39 24.15 3.01
CA ASP A 185 3.18 25.00 3.05
C ASP A 185 2.09 24.66 1.99
N GLY A 186 2.31 23.64 1.15
CA GLY A 186 1.35 23.13 0.17
C GLY A 186 0.35 22.10 0.68
N LEU A 187 0.54 21.52 1.87
CA LEU A 187 -0.34 20.45 2.39
C LEU A 187 -1.62 20.96 3.05
N SER A 188 -1.66 22.21 3.50
CA SER A 188 -2.84 22.81 4.15
C SER A 188 -3.97 23.10 3.16
N GLY A 189 -3.63 23.29 1.88
CA GLY A 189 -4.57 23.75 0.85
C GLY A 189 -4.72 25.27 0.80
N GLU A 190 -4.19 26.02 1.77
CA GLU A 190 -4.38 27.49 1.88
C GLU A 190 -3.94 28.24 0.62
N TYR A 191 -2.82 27.83 0.00
CA TYR A 191 -2.38 28.41 -1.27
C TYR A 191 -3.39 28.21 -2.40
N ALA A 192 -3.98 27.02 -2.50
CA ALA A 192 -4.98 26.71 -3.53
C ALA A 192 -6.28 27.46 -3.28
N GLU A 193 -6.74 27.54 -2.03
CA GLU A 193 -7.94 28.28 -1.63
C GLU A 193 -7.80 29.78 -1.90
N LYS A 194 -6.67 30.39 -1.51
CA LYS A 194 -6.37 31.79 -1.82
C LYS A 194 -6.32 32.04 -3.33
N SER A 195 -5.70 31.14 -4.09
CA SER A 195 -5.66 31.24 -5.55
C SER A 195 -7.07 31.22 -6.16
N LEU A 196 -7.96 30.36 -5.65
CA LEU A 196 -9.35 30.30 -6.08
C LEU A 196 -10.10 31.61 -5.81
N GLU A 197 -9.92 32.21 -4.64
CA GLU A 197 -10.52 33.51 -4.30
C GLU A 197 -10.06 34.61 -5.26
N GLU A 198 -8.75 34.69 -5.52
CA GLU A 198 -8.16 35.65 -6.45
C GLU A 198 -8.68 35.46 -7.89
N TRP A 199 -8.78 34.22 -8.36
CA TRP A 199 -9.31 33.91 -9.69
C TRP A 199 -10.81 34.24 -9.79
N ALA A 200 -11.59 33.90 -8.77
CA ALA A 200 -13.01 34.23 -8.71
C ALA A 200 -13.23 35.75 -8.76
N GLU A 201 -12.39 36.53 -8.08
CA GLU A 201 -12.46 37.99 -8.14
C GLU A 201 -12.11 38.54 -9.53
N ARG A 202 -11.07 38.00 -10.19
CA ARG A 202 -10.72 38.38 -11.56
C ARG A 202 -11.85 38.10 -12.55
N LEU A 203 -12.52 36.96 -12.41
CA LEU A 203 -13.69 36.60 -13.23
C LEU A 203 -14.86 37.57 -13.00
N ARG A 204 -15.15 37.97 -11.75
CA ARG A 204 -16.18 38.97 -11.44
C ARG A 204 -15.90 40.34 -12.08
N LYS A 205 -14.62 40.71 -12.22
CA LYS A 205 -14.20 41.98 -12.83
C LYS A 205 -14.12 41.94 -14.36
N GLY A 206 -14.55 40.85 -15.00
CA GLY A 206 -14.54 40.70 -16.46
C GLY A 206 -13.14 40.47 -17.05
N GLY A 207 -12.18 40.01 -16.24
CA GLY A 207 -10.87 39.61 -16.76
C GLY A 207 -10.99 38.34 -17.60
N ASN A 208 -10.88 38.47 -18.93
CA ASN A 208 -10.72 37.31 -19.80
C ASN A 208 -9.34 36.66 -19.61
N GLN A 209 -9.33 35.34 -19.80
CA GLN A 209 -8.17 34.45 -19.75
C GLN A 209 -7.14 34.76 -20.85
#